data_AF-A0A969YP24-F1
#
_entry.id   AF-A0A969YP24-F1
#
_cell.length_a   1.000
_cell.length_b   1.000
_cell.length_c   1.000
_cell.angle_alpha   90.00
_cell.angle_beta   90.00
_cell.angle_gamma   90.00
#
_symmetry.space_group_name_H-M   'P 1'
#
loop_
_entity.id
_entity.type
_entity.pdbx_description
1 polymer ?
#
loop_
_entity_poly.entity_id
_entity_poly.type
_entity_poly.pdbx_seq_one_letter_code
_entity_poly.pdbx_strand_id
1 'polypeptide(L)'
;NGGEGALEFADAVVDACNEKNDFKFLYPLETKLRDRVALVAKEVYGADGVAWTPEAEAKAKMLEGDSKYDDYATMMVKTHLSLTHDPTVKGVPKGWILPIRDVLIYSGSKFLCPCAGTISLMPGTSSDPAFRRVDVDVNTGKVMGLF
;
A
#
# COMPACT_ATOMS: atom_id res chain seq x y z
N ASN A 1 -4.30 -7.86 -29.62
CA ASN A 1 -5.29 -7.10 -30.41
C ASN A 1 -5.70 -5.79 -29.75
N GLY A 2 -4.80 -5.04 -29.09
CA GLY A 2 -5.17 -3.78 -28.43
C GLY A 2 -6.49 -3.89 -27.64
N GLY A 3 -7.39 -2.92 -27.84
CA GLY A 3 -8.73 -2.93 -27.22
C GLY A 3 -9.65 -4.07 -27.68
N GLU A 4 -9.53 -4.55 -28.93
CA GLU A 4 -10.35 -5.66 -29.44
C GLU A 4 -10.12 -6.96 -28.65
N GLY A 5 -8.92 -7.13 -28.09
CA GLY A 5 -8.59 -8.29 -27.26
C GLY A 5 -9.17 -8.25 -25.84
N ALA A 6 -9.80 -7.14 -25.44
CA ALA A 6 -10.34 -6.92 -24.11
C ALA A 6 -11.87 -6.75 -24.10
N LEU A 7 -12.55 -7.01 -25.22
CA LEU A 7 -14.02 -6.85 -25.34
C LEU A 7 -14.77 -7.70 -24.31
N GLU A 8 -14.39 -8.97 -24.15
CA GLU A 8 -15.00 -9.86 -23.15
C GLU A 8 -14.83 -9.35 -21.72
N PHE A 9 -13.65 -8.79 -21.40
CA PHE A 9 -13.42 -8.15 -20.11
C PHE A 9 -14.25 -6.87 -19.94
N ALA A 10 -14.40 -6.08 -21.00
CA ALA A 10 -15.22 -4.86 -20.98
C ALA A 10 -16.70 -5.19 -20.74
N ASP A 11 -17.23 -6.21 -21.42
CA ASP A 11 -18.60 -6.68 -21.22
C ASP A 11 -18.82 -7.15 -19.77
N ALA A 12 -17.88 -7.94 -19.22
CA ALA A 12 -17.94 -8.37 -17.82
C ALA A 12 -17.93 -7.21 -16.81
N VAL A 13 -17.17 -6.13 -17.08
CA VAL A 13 -17.18 -4.92 -16.24
C VAL A 13 -18.50 -4.16 -16.35
N VAL A 14 -19.07 -4.03 -17.56
CA VAL A 14 -20.37 -3.40 -17.78
C VAL A 14 -21.46 -4.17 -17.04
N ASP A 15 -21.46 -5.49 -17.11
CA ASP A 15 -22.40 -6.34 -16.39
C ASP A 15 -22.28 -6.16 -14.88
N ALA A 16 -21.06 -6.17 -14.33
CA ALA A 16 -20.83 -5.93 -12.91
C ALA A 16 -21.30 -4.53 -12.46
N CYS A 17 -21.20 -3.51 -13.32
CA CYS A 17 -21.72 -2.17 -13.02
C CYS A 17 -23.25 -2.09 -12.97
N ASN A 18 -23.96 -3.02 -13.61
CA ASN A 18 -25.42 -3.09 -13.57
C ASN A 18 -25.94 -3.81 -12.30
N GLU A 19 -25.07 -4.50 -11.56
CA GLU A 19 -25.42 -5.14 -10.30
C GLU A 19 -25.58 -4.12 -9.16
N LYS A 20 -26.56 -4.35 -8.28
CA LYS A 20 -26.71 -3.54 -7.06
C LYS A 20 -25.57 -3.84 -6.11
N ASN A 21 -24.84 -2.81 -5.68
CA ASN A 21 -23.81 -2.93 -4.65
C ASN A 21 -24.23 -2.29 -3.32
N ASP A 22 -23.65 -2.78 -2.22
CA ASP A 22 -23.76 -2.20 -0.87
C ASP A 22 -22.34 -1.94 -0.34
N PHE A 23 -21.70 -0.89 -0.88
CA PHE A 23 -20.33 -0.54 -0.51
C PHE A 23 -20.27 -0.04 0.93
N LYS A 24 -19.35 -0.61 1.71
CA LYS A 24 -19.03 -0.21 3.08
C LYS A 24 -17.53 -0.12 3.26
N PHE A 25 -17.08 0.90 4.01
CA PHE A 25 -15.70 0.95 4.46
C PHE A 25 -15.40 -0.19 5.43
N LEU A 26 -14.15 -0.65 5.44
CA LEU A 26 -13.70 -1.73 6.34
C LEU A 26 -13.91 -1.38 7.82
N TYR A 27 -13.83 -0.09 8.15
CA TYR A 27 -14.06 0.42 9.49
C TYR A 27 -14.57 1.88 9.43
N PRO A 28 -15.32 2.33 10.45
CA PRO A 28 -15.63 3.75 10.66
C PRO A 28 -14.38 4.57 10.97
N LEU A 29 -14.38 5.87 10.64
CA LEU A 29 -13.23 6.75 10.85
C LEU A 29 -12.87 6.90 12.34
N GLU A 30 -13.83 6.73 13.24
CA GLU A 30 -13.67 6.86 14.69
C GLU A 30 -12.93 5.68 15.33
N THR A 31 -12.76 4.58 14.59
CA THR A 31 -12.00 3.39 15.02
C THR A 31 -10.60 3.82 15.43
N LYS A 32 -10.02 3.28 16.51
CA LYS A 32 -8.67 3.70 16.93
C LYS A 32 -7.58 3.05 16.06
N LEU A 33 -6.41 3.69 15.99
CA LEU A 33 -5.32 3.31 15.06
C LEU A 33 -4.99 1.82 15.11
N ARG A 34 -4.76 1.26 16.31
CA ARG A 34 -4.38 -0.15 16.47
C ARG A 34 -5.49 -1.10 16.05
N ASP A 35 -6.75 -0.74 16.28
CA ASP A 35 -7.92 -1.52 15.83
C ASP A 35 -8.08 -1.47 14.31
N ARG A 36 -7.88 -0.31 13.68
CA ARG A 36 -7.84 -0.17 12.22
C ARG A 36 -6.77 -1.08 11.61
N VAL A 37 -5.56 -1.09 12.19
CA VAL A 37 -4.45 -1.94 11.72
C VAL A 37 -4.77 -3.42 11.90
N ALA A 38 -5.38 -3.81 13.02
CA ALA A 38 -5.82 -5.18 13.26
C ALA A 38 -6.88 -5.64 12.25
N LEU A 39 -7.86 -4.78 11.93
CA LEU A 39 -8.87 -5.07 10.92
C LEU A 39 -8.26 -5.24 9.52
N VAL A 40 -7.36 -4.34 9.11
CA VAL A 40 -6.66 -4.49 7.81
C VAL A 40 -5.83 -5.77 7.79
N ALA A 41 -5.08 -6.06 8.86
CA ALA A 41 -4.26 -7.26 8.94
C ALA A 41 -5.09 -8.54 8.81
N LYS A 42 -6.23 -8.61 9.49
CA LYS A 42 -7.09 -9.79 9.50
C LYS A 42 -7.93 -9.94 8.23
N GLU A 43 -8.69 -8.91 7.88
CA GLU A 43 -9.73 -8.99 6.84
C GLU A 43 -9.15 -8.84 5.43
N VAL A 44 -8.06 -8.07 5.27
CA VAL A 44 -7.44 -7.82 3.96
C VAL A 44 -6.23 -8.72 3.73
N TYR A 45 -5.35 -8.88 4.72
CA TYR A 45 -4.11 -9.63 4.54
C TYR A 45 -4.21 -11.10 4.98
N GLY A 46 -5.19 -11.45 5.82
CA GLY A 46 -5.33 -12.80 6.37
C GLY A 46 -4.27 -13.15 7.42
N ALA A 47 -3.77 -12.15 8.15
CA ALA A 47 -2.93 -12.35 9.32
C ALA A 47 -3.78 -12.76 10.54
N ASP A 48 -3.18 -13.52 11.46
CA ASP A 48 -3.84 -13.92 12.71
C ASP A 48 -3.84 -12.78 13.74
N GLY A 49 -2.97 -11.78 13.55
CA GLY A 49 -2.85 -10.64 14.45
C GLY A 49 -1.72 -9.69 14.06
N VAL A 50 -1.47 -8.72 14.95
CA VAL A 50 -0.49 -7.66 14.77
C VAL A 50 0.41 -7.61 16.00
N ALA A 51 1.73 -7.63 15.79
CA ALA A 51 2.72 -7.44 16.84
C ALA A 51 3.35 -6.06 16.69
N TRP A 52 3.45 -5.31 17.78
CA TRP A 52 4.05 -3.98 17.80
C TRP A 52 5.39 -4.04 18.52
N THR A 53 6.41 -3.37 18.00
CA THR A 53 7.60 -3.08 18.80
C THR A 53 7.25 -2.12 19.94
N PRO A 54 7.99 -2.12 21.06
CA PRO A 54 7.70 -1.23 22.19
C PRO A 54 7.62 0.24 21.79
N GLU A 55 8.49 0.69 20.88
CA GLU A 55 8.53 2.06 20.38
C GLU A 55 7.29 2.38 19.53
N ALA A 56 6.89 1.45 18.64
CA ALA A 56 5.72 1.62 17.81
C ALA A 56 4.43 1.61 18.64
N GLU A 57 4.35 0.74 19.65
CA GLU A 57 3.19 0.67 20.54
C GLU A 57 3.05 1.94 21.38
N ALA A 58 4.14 2.45 21.94
CA ALA A 58 4.14 3.71 22.70
C ALA A 58 3.70 4.89 21.83
N LYS A 59 4.21 4.96 20.59
CA LYS A 59 3.82 5.99 19.61
C LYS A 59 2.36 5.87 19.19
N ALA A 60 1.88 4.65 18.95
CA ALA A 60 0.47 4.40 18.63
C ALA A 60 -0.47 4.83 19.77
N LYS A 61 -0.12 4.51 21.02
CA LYS A 61 -0.86 4.95 22.21
C LYS A 61 -0.91 6.47 22.34
N MET A 62 0.21 7.15 22.09
CA MET A 62 0.27 8.62 22.07
C MET A 62 -0.64 9.19 21.00
N LEU A 63 -0.62 8.64 19.78
CA LEU A 63 -1.47 9.08 18.67
C LEU A 63 -2.96 8.88 18.97
N GLU A 64 -3.33 7.75 19.56
CA GLU A 64 -4.72 7.45 19.92
C GLU A 64 -5.27 8.33 21.06
N GLY A 65 -4.38 8.81 21.94
CA GLY A 65 -4.70 9.65 23.08
C GLY A 65 -4.82 11.15 22.76
N ASP A 66 -4.38 11.57 21.57
CA ASP A 66 -4.48 12.96 21.13
C ASP A 66 -5.56 13.12 20.04
N SER A 67 -6.63 13.83 20.39
CA SER A 67 -7.77 14.11 19.50
C SER A 67 -7.39 14.75 18.17
N LYS A 68 -6.21 15.38 18.08
CA LYS A 68 -5.67 15.92 16.82
C LYS A 68 -5.54 14.87 15.71
N TYR A 69 -5.39 13.59 16.07
CA TYR A 69 -5.18 12.51 15.10
C TYR A 69 -6.44 11.68 14.82
N ASP A 70 -7.57 11.99 15.44
CA ASP A 70 -8.80 11.21 15.28
C ASP A 70 -9.29 11.22 13.81
N ASP A 71 -9.09 12.33 13.08
CA ASP A 71 -9.48 12.49 11.68
C ASP A 71 -8.41 12.02 10.66
N TYR A 72 -7.32 11.40 11.13
CA TYR A 72 -6.27 10.88 10.25
C TYR A 72 -6.67 9.50 9.72
N ALA A 73 -6.42 9.25 8.44
CA ALA A 73 -6.57 7.93 7.84
C ALA A 73 -5.32 7.06 8.08
N THR A 74 -5.49 5.74 8.02
CA THR A 74 -4.40 4.77 8.19
C THR A 74 -3.92 4.27 6.83
N MET A 75 -2.61 4.35 6.58
CA MET A 75 -1.98 3.85 5.35
C MET A 75 -0.91 2.81 5.70
N MET A 76 -1.21 1.54 5.43
CA MET A 76 -0.29 0.46 5.75
C MET A 76 0.95 0.49 4.87
N VAL A 77 2.13 0.45 5.49
CA VAL A 77 3.38 0.38 4.75
C VAL A 77 4.02 -0.99 4.93
N LYS A 78 3.92 -1.81 3.88
CA LYS A 78 4.49 -3.15 3.80
C LYS A 78 4.97 -3.43 2.38
N THR A 79 5.62 -4.58 2.19
CA THR A 79 5.92 -5.05 0.84
C THR A 79 4.64 -5.27 0.02
N HIS A 80 4.69 -4.92 -1.27
CA HIS A 80 3.61 -5.20 -2.23
C HIS A 80 3.74 -6.60 -2.84
N LEU A 81 4.86 -7.29 -2.61
CA LEU A 81 5.18 -8.58 -3.23
C LEU A 81 4.52 -9.78 -2.51
N SER A 82 3.87 -9.53 -1.37
CA SER A 82 3.18 -10.54 -0.56
C SER A 82 1.98 -9.91 0.17
N LEU A 83 0.99 -10.74 0.53
CA LEU A 83 -0.01 -10.38 1.53
C LEU A 83 0.64 -10.18 2.91
N THR A 84 1.73 -10.90 3.20
CA THR A 84 2.50 -10.73 4.43
C THR A 84 3.43 -9.51 4.38
N HIS A 85 4.26 -9.36 5.42
CA HIS A 85 5.38 -8.42 5.45
C HIS A 85 6.64 -8.95 4.74
N ASP A 86 6.72 -10.26 4.47
CA ASP A 86 7.86 -10.91 3.83
C ASP A 86 7.61 -11.07 2.31
N PRO A 87 8.45 -10.47 1.44
CA PRO A 87 8.26 -10.53 -0.01
C PRO A 87 8.40 -11.94 -0.60
N THR A 88 8.98 -12.90 0.12
CA THR A 88 9.23 -14.26 -0.37
C THR A 88 8.00 -15.17 -0.23
N VAL A 89 7.08 -14.86 0.69
CA VAL A 89 5.87 -15.67 0.94
C VAL A 89 4.79 -15.36 -0.11
N LYS A 90 4.34 -16.38 -0.85
CA LYS A 90 3.38 -16.25 -1.97
C LYS A 90 2.05 -16.94 -1.68
N GLY A 91 1.05 -16.64 -2.51
CA GLY A 91 -0.29 -17.22 -2.40
C GLY A 91 -1.13 -16.56 -1.31
N VAL A 92 -1.93 -17.37 -0.60
CA VAL A 92 -2.82 -16.93 0.50
C VAL A 92 -2.32 -17.52 1.83
N PRO A 93 -1.29 -16.92 2.45
CA PRO A 93 -0.65 -17.45 3.65
C PRO A 93 -1.57 -17.39 4.88
N LYS A 94 -1.34 -18.29 5.83
CA LYS A 94 -2.07 -18.44 7.11
C LYS A 94 -1.06 -18.62 8.26
N GLY A 95 -1.47 -18.42 9.51
CA GLY A 95 -0.60 -18.71 10.64
C GLY A 95 0.48 -17.66 10.91
N TRP A 96 0.27 -16.41 10.47
CA TRP A 96 1.31 -15.37 10.50
C TRP A 96 0.84 -14.09 11.18
N ILE A 97 1.79 -13.37 11.76
CA ILE A 97 1.57 -12.11 12.48
C ILE A 97 2.19 -10.97 11.70
N LEU A 98 1.48 -9.84 11.61
CA LEU A 98 2.00 -8.62 11.01
C LEU A 98 2.85 -7.84 12.03
N PRO A 99 4.18 -7.75 11.88
CA PRO A 99 5.01 -6.93 12.75
C PRO A 99 4.87 -5.47 12.35
N ILE A 100 4.77 -4.55 13.31
CA ILE A 100 4.82 -3.10 13.12
C ILE A 100 5.98 -2.54 13.94
N ARG A 101 6.86 -1.80 13.28
CA ARG A 101 8.13 -1.30 13.86
C ARG A 101 8.16 0.20 14.13
N ASP A 102 7.35 0.97 13.41
CA ASP A 102 7.17 2.40 13.61
C ASP A 102 5.84 2.84 12.99
N VAL A 103 5.43 4.08 13.24
CA VAL A 103 4.30 4.76 12.61
C VAL A 103 4.77 6.11 12.08
N LEU A 104 4.87 6.27 10.76
CA LEU A 104 5.16 7.58 10.17
C LEU A 104 3.91 8.47 10.19
N ILE A 105 4.09 9.78 10.34
CA ILE A 105 2.99 10.74 10.45
C ILE A 105 3.12 11.76 9.33
N TYR A 106 2.10 11.84 8.48
CA TYR A 106 2.02 12.82 7.40
C TYR A 106 0.86 13.76 7.67
N SER A 107 1.12 14.82 8.44
CA SER A 107 0.07 15.73 8.91
C SER A 107 -0.61 16.54 7.80
N GLY A 108 0.10 16.86 6.71
CA GLY A 108 -0.48 17.60 5.58
C GLY A 108 -1.56 16.81 4.84
N SER A 109 -1.35 15.51 4.66
CA SER A 109 -2.31 14.58 4.02
C SER A 109 -3.19 13.83 5.03
N LYS A 110 -2.98 14.07 6.33
CA LYS A 110 -3.67 13.39 7.43
C LYS A 110 -3.54 11.86 7.38
N PHE A 111 -2.32 11.35 7.21
CA PHE A 111 -2.04 9.91 7.27
C PHE A 111 -1.20 9.50 8.48
N LEU A 112 -1.62 8.39 9.11
CA LEU A 112 -0.81 7.59 10.02
C LEU A 112 -0.37 6.34 9.28
N CYS A 113 0.93 6.10 9.21
CA CYS A 113 1.52 5.09 8.35
C CYS A 113 2.29 4.02 9.15
N PRO A 114 1.62 2.97 9.66
CA PRO A 114 2.27 1.85 10.31
C PRO A 114 3.23 1.11 9.37
N CYS A 115 4.48 0.95 9.77
CA CYS A 115 5.54 0.35 8.98
C CYS A 115 5.82 -1.09 9.40
N ALA A 116 5.55 -2.04 8.51
CA ALA A 116 5.74 -3.47 8.73
C ALA A 116 7.06 -4.03 8.17
N GLY A 117 7.86 -3.19 7.51
CA GLY A 117 9.14 -3.57 6.92
C GLY A 117 10.01 -2.36 6.62
N THR A 118 11.19 -2.59 6.07
CA THR A 118 12.05 -1.53 5.56
C THR A 118 11.47 -0.93 4.28
N ILE A 119 11.55 0.39 4.16
CA ILE A 119 11.02 1.14 3.02
C ILE A 119 12.19 1.91 2.41
N SER A 120 12.36 1.80 1.10
CA SER A 120 13.26 2.68 0.37
C SER A 120 12.50 3.91 -0.10
N LEU A 121 12.77 5.07 0.52
CA LEU A 121 12.18 6.34 0.12
C LEU A 121 12.96 7.03 -1.01
N MET A 122 14.18 6.57 -1.27
CA MET A 122 15.07 7.13 -2.28
C MET A 122 15.66 5.98 -3.10
N PRO A 123 15.03 5.61 -4.24
CA PRO A 123 15.59 4.57 -5.10
C PRO A 123 16.93 5.04 -5.69
N GLY A 124 17.92 4.15 -5.67
CA GLY A 124 19.20 4.37 -6.34
C GLY A 124 19.15 4.03 -7.83
N THR A 125 20.19 4.42 -8.57
CA THR A 125 20.37 4.00 -9.96
C THR A 125 20.87 2.55 -10.05
N SER A 126 20.56 1.88 -11.16
CA SER A 126 21.14 0.57 -11.47
C SER A 126 22.64 0.69 -11.82
N SER A 127 23.36 -0.43 -11.77
CA SER A 127 24.78 -0.52 -12.17
C SER A 127 25.01 -0.10 -13.63
N ASP A 128 24.02 -0.37 -14.50
CA ASP A 128 23.96 0.14 -15.87
C ASP A 128 22.68 0.96 -16.08
N PRO A 129 22.73 2.28 -15.84
CA PRO A 129 21.54 3.13 -15.87
C PRO A 129 21.10 3.51 -17.29
N ALA A 130 19.79 3.55 -17.49
CA ALA A 130 19.17 3.79 -18.81
C ALA A 130 19.55 5.14 -19.44
N PHE A 131 19.81 6.18 -18.62
CA PHE A 131 20.19 7.51 -19.13
C PHE A 131 21.44 7.50 -20.02
N ARG A 132 22.31 6.48 -19.92
CA ARG A 132 23.49 6.33 -20.79
C ARG A 132 23.13 6.11 -22.26
N ARG A 133 21.90 5.66 -22.53
CA ARG A 133 21.37 5.37 -23.87
C ARG A 133 20.37 6.42 -24.36
N VAL A 134 20.10 7.44 -23.55
CA VAL A 134 19.16 8.51 -23.92
C VAL A 134 19.88 9.52 -24.80
N ASP A 135 19.32 9.78 -25.97
CA ASP A 135 19.85 10.75 -26.93
C ASP A 135 18.71 11.35 -27.76
N VAL A 136 18.99 12.44 -28.48
CA VAL A 136 18.01 13.15 -29.32
C VAL A 136 18.60 13.36 -30.71
N ASP A 137 17.90 12.85 -31.72
CA ASP A 137 18.22 13.17 -33.12
C ASP A 137 18.00 14.67 -33.36
N VAL A 138 19.07 15.40 -33.63
CA VAL A 138 19.06 16.86 -33.80
C VAL A 138 18.32 17.34 -35.04
N ASN A 139 18.09 16.46 -36.03
CA ASN A 139 17.37 16.81 -37.24
C ASN A 139 15.87 16.51 -37.12
N THR A 140 15.52 15.39 -36.49
CA THR A 140 14.12 14.95 -36.38
C THR A 140 13.47 15.28 -35.04
N GLY A 141 14.25 15.65 -34.03
CA GLY A 141 13.80 15.85 -32.65
C GLY A 141 13.39 14.55 -31.95
N LYS A 142 13.62 13.38 -32.55
CA LYS A 142 13.22 12.10 -31.97
C LYS A 142 14.13 11.72 -30.82
N VAL A 143 13.52 11.41 -29.69
CA VAL A 143 14.21 10.92 -28.49
C VAL A 143 14.37 9.41 -28.55
N MET A 144 15.59 8.93 -28.29
CA MET A 144 15.96 7.52 -28.28
C MET A 144 16.24 7.05 -26.85
N GLY A 145 16.05 5.76 -26.58
CA GLY A 145 16.47 5.12 -25.32
C GLY A 145 15.64 5.45 -24.07
N LEU A 146 14.46 6.07 -24.25
CA LEU A 146 13.55 6.45 -23.15
C LEU A 146 12.57 5.33 -22.77
N PHE A 147 12.22 4.47 -23.75
CA PHE A 147 11.38 3.27 -23.62
C PHE A 147 11.91 2.18 -24.53
#